data_AF-A0A3N1K4U7-F1
#
_entry.id   AF-A0A3N1K4U7-F1
#
_cell.length_a   1.000
_cell.length_b   1.000
_cell.length_c   1.000
_cell.angle_alpha   90.00
_cell.angle_beta   90.00
_cell.angle_gamma   90.00
#
_symmetry.space_group_name_H-M   'P 1'
#
loop_
_entity.id
_entity.type
_entity.pdbx_description
1 polymer ?
#
loop_
_entity_poly.entity_id
_entity_poly.type
_entity_poly.pdbx_seq_one_letter_code
_entity_poly.pdbx_strand_id
1 'polypeptide(L)'
;MPEPIESWWARRQRSRAAEVPYAPGAYRDAWARYPVLVRQYRPEHNRGLLLSQVPPAADVWLTWLCDVGHQFVATPDEQRHRPGRERRRSSWCPTCADLASPRRLPAVPMDPAPKRPRDAPETAAPVAAATDAPQGPGPGPGPVVDGGERAALLRRIGASRPGLPSPTPQSAPSPRSAPSPRSAPSPRSAPTPRSAPAARVPRRRDQLCDRTPDLPVGEAFSSACAPPPASAVEEQLRADLAAAITFTAGVDAVRLARPFFEHLEAWPDVLLPELRVAVEYDSTGRHGLEHVGHREEADRRKDRALRSAGWEVVRVRTGGLEALGPHDLVVSGLTRSTVPQLLDVFREVRGDLYVDAWLR
;
A
#
# COMPACT_ATOMS: atom_id res chain seq x y z
N MET A 1 21.30 -26.04 -24.16
CA MET A 1 20.89 -25.85 -22.75
C MET A 1 21.50 -24.54 -22.28
N PRO A 2 20.77 -23.72 -21.52
CA PRO A 2 21.31 -22.44 -21.07
C PRO A 2 22.40 -22.59 -20.02
N GLU A 3 23.47 -21.82 -20.18
CA GLU A 3 24.66 -21.85 -19.33
C GLU A 3 24.73 -20.61 -18.42
N PRO A 4 25.45 -20.66 -17.28
CA PRO A 4 25.86 -19.46 -16.55
C PRO A 4 26.64 -18.50 -17.45
N ILE A 5 26.50 -17.21 -17.21
CA ILE A 5 27.01 -16.14 -18.09
C ILE A 5 28.54 -16.19 -18.29
N GLU A 6 29.29 -16.59 -17.26
CA GLU A 6 30.75 -16.75 -17.29
C GLU A 6 31.15 -17.95 -18.15
N SER A 7 30.49 -19.10 -17.97
CA SER A 7 30.72 -20.32 -18.75
C SER A 7 30.39 -20.09 -20.23
N TRP A 8 29.28 -19.40 -20.49
CA TRP A 8 28.85 -18.99 -21.82
C TRP A 8 29.89 -18.05 -22.47
N TRP A 9 30.31 -17.00 -21.78
CA TRP A 9 31.30 -16.04 -22.31
C TRP A 9 32.64 -16.71 -22.60
N ALA A 10 33.16 -17.51 -21.65
CA ALA A 10 34.41 -18.24 -21.83
C ALA A 10 34.34 -19.26 -22.99
N ARG A 11 33.20 -19.92 -23.18
CA ARG A 11 32.96 -20.77 -24.37
C ARG A 11 32.96 -19.95 -25.65
N ARG A 12 32.36 -18.75 -25.65
CA ARG A 12 32.37 -17.85 -26.80
C ARG A 12 33.76 -17.35 -27.13
N GLN A 13 34.58 -16.98 -26.14
CA GLN A 13 36.00 -16.61 -26.31
C GLN A 13 36.79 -17.71 -27.01
N ARG A 14 36.70 -18.96 -26.54
CA ARG A 14 37.33 -20.11 -27.21
C ARG A 14 36.81 -20.33 -28.64
N SER A 15 35.49 -20.28 -28.84
CA SER A 15 34.87 -20.55 -30.15
C SER A 15 35.15 -19.49 -31.22
N ARG A 16 35.54 -18.28 -30.81
CA ARG A 16 35.81 -17.11 -31.68
C ARG A 16 37.29 -16.75 -31.75
N ALA A 17 38.14 -17.41 -30.96
CA ALA A 17 39.55 -17.05 -30.76
C ALA A 17 39.74 -15.55 -30.43
N ALA A 18 38.87 -14.99 -29.59
CA ALA A 18 38.84 -13.56 -29.28
C ALA A 18 38.49 -13.31 -27.81
N GLU A 19 39.20 -12.38 -27.15
CA GLU A 19 38.96 -11.99 -25.76
C GLU A 19 37.59 -11.32 -25.57
N VAL A 20 37.15 -10.54 -26.56
CA VAL A 20 35.81 -9.93 -26.62
C VAL A 20 35.08 -10.54 -27.84
N PRO A 21 34.31 -11.64 -27.67
CA PRO A 21 33.72 -12.38 -28.79
C PRO A 21 32.65 -11.61 -29.55
N TYR A 22 32.07 -10.59 -28.90
CA TYR A 22 31.06 -9.68 -29.43
C TYR A 22 31.41 -8.28 -28.92
N ALA A 23 31.71 -7.36 -29.84
CA ALA A 23 32.01 -5.97 -29.49
C ALA A 23 30.78 -5.27 -28.88
N PRO A 24 30.96 -4.30 -27.96
CA PRO A 24 29.89 -3.40 -27.52
C PRO A 24 29.07 -2.86 -28.71
N GLY A 25 27.77 -3.11 -28.71
CA GLY A 25 26.88 -2.70 -29.80
C GLY A 25 26.58 -3.75 -30.88
N ALA A 26 27.27 -4.90 -30.91
CA ALA A 26 27.11 -5.92 -31.97
C ALA A 26 25.66 -6.40 -32.21
N TYR A 27 24.81 -6.36 -31.18
CA TYR A 27 23.37 -6.70 -31.24
C TYR A 27 22.45 -5.52 -30.92
N ARG A 28 22.92 -4.26 -31.01
CA ARG A 28 22.13 -3.06 -30.71
C ARG A 28 20.78 -3.06 -31.44
N ASP A 29 20.79 -3.27 -32.76
CA ASP A 29 19.57 -3.20 -33.59
C ASP A 29 18.62 -4.38 -33.36
N ALA A 30 19.17 -5.53 -32.98
CA ALA A 30 18.39 -6.72 -32.63
C ALA A 30 17.64 -6.51 -31.31
N TRP A 31 18.25 -5.82 -30.35
CA TRP A 31 17.63 -5.44 -29.06
C TRP A 31 16.78 -4.16 -29.12
N ALA A 32 17.00 -3.27 -30.08
CA ALA A 32 16.20 -2.06 -30.27
C ALA A 32 14.69 -2.35 -30.47
N ARG A 33 14.35 -3.54 -30.98
CA ARG A 33 12.97 -4.04 -31.13
C ARG A 33 12.30 -4.42 -29.80
N TYR A 34 13.07 -4.49 -28.71
CA TYR A 34 12.65 -4.92 -27.38
C TYR A 34 13.01 -3.85 -26.32
N PRO A 35 12.56 -2.58 -26.46
CA PRO A 35 13.02 -1.47 -25.62
C PRO A 35 12.69 -1.66 -24.13
N VAL A 36 11.66 -2.45 -23.81
CA VAL A 36 11.33 -2.81 -22.43
C VAL A 36 12.38 -3.77 -21.84
N LEU A 37 12.87 -4.74 -22.62
CA LEU A 37 13.92 -5.66 -22.15
C LEU A 37 15.26 -4.94 -22.00
N VAL A 38 15.56 -3.96 -22.85
CA VAL A 38 16.72 -3.09 -22.69
C VAL A 38 16.67 -2.34 -21.34
N ARG A 39 15.49 -1.84 -20.92
CA ARG A 39 15.33 -1.20 -19.61
C ARG A 39 15.45 -2.17 -18.43
N GLN A 40 15.09 -3.44 -18.62
CA GLN A 40 15.18 -4.46 -17.57
C GLN A 40 16.58 -5.07 -17.41
N TYR A 41 17.44 -4.91 -18.42
CA TYR A 41 18.80 -5.43 -18.36
C TYR A 41 19.74 -4.51 -17.59
N ARG A 42 20.68 -5.12 -16.87
CA ARG A 42 21.59 -4.46 -15.94
C ARG A 42 22.97 -5.10 -16.03
N PRO A 43 23.96 -4.49 -16.71
CA PRO A 43 25.30 -5.04 -16.85
C PRO A 43 25.96 -5.45 -15.52
N GLU A 44 25.78 -4.67 -14.46
CA GLU A 44 26.32 -4.95 -13.12
C GLU A 44 25.84 -6.31 -12.58
N HIS A 45 24.57 -6.64 -12.82
CA HIS A 45 23.94 -7.92 -12.46
C HIS A 45 24.33 -9.08 -13.40
N ASN A 46 25.09 -8.78 -14.46
CA ASN A 46 25.47 -9.68 -15.56
C ASN A 46 26.98 -9.57 -15.87
N ARG A 47 27.81 -9.45 -14.82
CA ARG A 47 29.29 -9.47 -14.88
C ARG A 47 29.91 -8.37 -15.78
N GLY A 48 29.23 -7.23 -15.92
CA GLY A 48 29.66 -6.10 -16.74
C GLY A 48 29.43 -6.28 -18.24
N LEU A 49 28.89 -7.41 -18.70
CA LEU A 49 28.55 -7.59 -20.11
C LEU A 49 27.37 -6.69 -20.49
N LEU A 50 27.44 -6.06 -21.66
CA LEU A 50 26.33 -5.28 -22.19
C LEU A 50 25.32 -6.22 -22.89
N LEU A 51 24.02 -5.90 -22.80
CA LEU A 51 22.98 -6.64 -23.55
C LEU A 51 23.28 -6.67 -25.06
N SER A 52 23.86 -5.60 -25.59
CA SER A 52 24.28 -5.48 -26.99
C SER A 52 25.45 -6.39 -27.37
N GLN A 53 26.07 -7.11 -26.43
CA GLN A 53 27.07 -8.16 -26.67
C GLN A 53 26.44 -9.57 -26.58
N VAL A 54 25.18 -9.69 -26.16
CA VAL A 54 24.47 -10.96 -26.04
C VAL A 54 23.52 -11.13 -27.23
N PRO A 55 23.62 -12.21 -28.03
CA PRO A 55 22.63 -12.52 -29.07
C PRO A 55 21.22 -12.74 -28.48
N PRO A 56 20.13 -12.24 -29.08
CA PRO A 56 18.75 -12.47 -28.59
C PRO A 56 18.27 -13.92 -28.56
N ALA A 57 19.01 -14.84 -29.17
CA ALA A 57 18.78 -16.29 -29.20
C ALA A 57 19.90 -17.06 -28.46
N ALA A 58 20.62 -16.42 -27.53
CA ALA A 58 21.68 -17.07 -26.77
C ALA A 58 21.12 -17.95 -25.64
N ASP A 59 21.55 -19.21 -25.60
CA ASP A 59 21.41 -20.13 -24.47
C ASP A 59 22.27 -19.66 -23.26
N VAL A 60 21.87 -18.57 -22.62
CA VAL A 60 22.57 -18.01 -21.45
C VAL A 60 21.58 -17.54 -20.40
N TRP A 61 21.82 -17.87 -19.14
CA TRP A 61 21.06 -17.34 -18.02
C TRP A 61 21.48 -15.89 -17.76
N LEU A 62 20.53 -14.97 -17.88
CA LEU A 62 20.71 -13.55 -17.56
C LEU A 62 19.86 -13.17 -16.35
N THR A 63 20.37 -12.22 -15.58
CA THR A 63 19.64 -11.56 -14.50
C THR A 63 18.89 -10.36 -15.06
N TRP A 64 17.58 -10.32 -14.87
CA TRP A 64 16.69 -9.23 -15.26
C TRP A 64 16.12 -8.55 -14.03
N LEU A 65 15.91 -7.23 -14.12
CA LEU A 65 15.28 -6.41 -13.10
C LEU A 65 14.01 -5.78 -13.70
N CYS A 66 12.82 -6.11 -13.21
CA CYS A 66 11.60 -5.50 -13.76
C CYS A 66 11.41 -4.05 -13.29
N ASP A 67 10.53 -3.29 -13.96
CA ASP A 67 10.19 -1.89 -13.62
C ASP A 67 9.63 -1.71 -12.19
N VAL A 68 9.30 -2.81 -11.48
CA VAL A 68 8.81 -2.83 -10.08
C VAL A 68 9.93 -3.24 -9.08
N GLY A 69 11.14 -3.52 -9.58
CA GLY A 69 12.31 -3.88 -8.75
C GLY A 69 12.50 -5.37 -8.46
N HIS A 70 11.64 -6.26 -8.98
CA HIS A 70 11.88 -7.71 -8.83
C HIS A 70 13.03 -8.17 -9.74
N GLN A 71 14.04 -8.77 -9.13
CA GLN A 71 15.14 -9.46 -9.80
C GLN A 71 14.75 -10.92 -10.10
N PHE A 72 15.03 -11.40 -11.31
CA PHE A 72 14.75 -12.79 -11.71
C PHE A 72 15.70 -13.27 -12.81
N VAL A 73 15.90 -14.58 -12.91
CA VAL A 73 16.77 -15.21 -13.92
C VAL A 73 15.92 -15.77 -15.06
N ALA A 74 16.29 -15.46 -16.29
CA ALA A 74 15.67 -15.99 -17.50
C ALA A 74 16.63 -15.90 -18.69
N THR A 75 16.46 -16.75 -19.70
CA THR A 75 17.19 -16.60 -20.98
C THR A 75 16.68 -15.42 -21.81
N PRO A 76 17.51 -14.88 -22.73
CA PRO A 76 17.08 -13.98 -23.80
C PRO A 76 15.81 -14.41 -24.53
N ASP A 77 15.66 -15.72 -24.81
CA ASP A 77 14.54 -16.22 -25.59
C ASP A 77 13.26 -16.35 -24.76
N GLU A 78 13.33 -16.94 -23.56
CA GLU A 78 12.20 -16.97 -22.62
C GLU A 78 11.68 -15.55 -22.34
N GLN A 79 12.59 -14.60 -22.08
CA GLN A 79 12.19 -13.24 -21.74
C GLN A 79 11.58 -12.47 -22.93
N ARG A 80 11.89 -12.87 -24.17
CA ARG A 80 11.25 -12.36 -25.40
C ARG A 80 9.93 -13.07 -25.73
N HIS A 81 9.79 -14.36 -25.40
CA HIS A 81 8.68 -15.21 -25.86
C HIS A 81 7.69 -15.67 -24.79
N ARG A 82 7.77 -15.19 -23.54
CA ARG A 82 6.87 -15.58 -22.44
C ARG A 82 5.74 -14.58 -22.16
N PRO A 83 4.57 -14.70 -22.82
CA PRO A 83 3.32 -14.12 -22.34
C PRO A 83 2.41 -15.22 -21.74
N GLY A 84 2.04 -15.08 -20.46
CA GLY A 84 0.83 -15.74 -19.97
C GLY A 84 -0.40 -15.22 -20.72
N ARG A 85 -1.51 -15.99 -20.74
CA ARG A 85 -2.73 -15.61 -21.47
C ARG A 85 -3.50 -14.45 -20.82
N GLU A 86 -2.94 -13.24 -20.86
CA GLU A 86 -3.69 -12.01 -20.57
C GLU A 86 -3.08 -10.80 -21.32
N ARG A 87 -3.95 -9.96 -21.88
CA ARG A 87 -3.53 -8.90 -22.82
C ARG A 87 -2.98 -7.66 -22.10
N ARG A 88 -1.70 -7.66 -21.73
CA ARG A 88 -0.91 -6.41 -21.63
C ARG A 88 0.47 -6.58 -22.27
N ARG A 89 0.79 -5.69 -23.22
CA ARG A 89 2.06 -5.67 -23.96
C ARG A 89 3.15 -4.96 -23.13
N SER A 90 3.75 -5.68 -22.19
CA SER A 90 4.98 -5.28 -21.52
C SER A 90 5.63 -6.51 -20.89
N SER A 91 6.91 -6.72 -21.20
CA SER A 91 7.87 -7.67 -20.59
C SER A 91 7.41 -8.45 -19.35
N TRP A 92 7.59 -9.77 -19.40
CA TRP A 92 7.23 -10.65 -18.30
C TRP A 92 8.18 -10.54 -17.09
N CYS A 93 7.65 -10.87 -15.92
CA CYS A 93 8.38 -11.04 -14.66
C CYS A 93 7.58 -12.06 -13.82
N PRO A 94 8.20 -13.09 -13.22
CA PRO A 94 7.48 -14.14 -12.50
C PRO A 94 6.69 -13.57 -11.32
N THR A 95 7.35 -12.81 -10.46
CA THR A 95 6.74 -12.23 -9.26
C THR A 95 5.58 -11.29 -9.60
N CYS A 96 5.72 -10.46 -10.64
CA CYS A 96 4.61 -9.60 -11.08
C CYS A 96 3.44 -10.41 -11.68
N ALA A 97 3.72 -11.52 -12.36
CA ALA A 97 2.67 -12.38 -12.93
C ALA A 97 1.89 -13.12 -11.82
N ASP A 98 2.59 -13.66 -10.82
CA ASP A 98 1.98 -14.33 -9.66
C ASP A 98 1.13 -13.35 -8.83
N LEU A 99 1.63 -12.13 -8.59
CA LEU A 99 0.89 -11.06 -7.92
C LEU A 99 -0.35 -10.58 -8.72
N ALA A 100 -0.30 -10.63 -10.05
CA ALA A 100 -1.41 -10.24 -10.92
C ALA A 100 -2.50 -11.32 -11.05
N SER A 101 -2.17 -12.60 -10.81
CA SER A 101 -3.08 -13.74 -10.86
C SER A 101 -3.28 -14.37 -9.47
N PRO A 102 -4.02 -13.71 -8.55
CA PRO A 102 -4.35 -14.31 -7.27
C PRO A 102 -5.08 -15.64 -7.49
N ARG A 103 -4.61 -16.71 -6.85
CA ARG A 103 -5.23 -18.04 -6.92
C ARG A 103 -6.71 -17.90 -6.55
N ARG A 104 -7.61 -18.17 -7.50
CA ARG A 104 -9.05 -18.23 -7.22
C ARG A 104 -9.25 -19.33 -6.19
N LEU A 105 -9.63 -18.95 -4.97
CA LEU A 105 -10.17 -19.90 -4.01
C LEU A 105 -11.39 -20.58 -4.67
N PRO A 106 -11.62 -21.89 -4.43
CA PRO A 106 -12.80 -22.55 -4.96
C PRO A 106 -14.04 -21.77 -4.48
N ALA A 107 -14.94 -21.47 -5.42
CA ALA A 107 -16.16 -20.76 -5.09
C ALA A 107 -16.92 -21.56 -4.02
N VAL A 108 -17.05 -20.98 -2.82
CA VAL A 108 -17.98 -21.50 -1.82
C VAL A 108 -19.36 -21.52 -2.50
N PRO A 109 -20.09 -22.65 -2.51
CA PRO A 109 -21.44 -22.67 -3.04
C PRO A 109 -22.27 -21.68 -2.23
N MET A 110 -22.57 -20.52 -2.82
CA MET A 110 -23.59 -19.65 -2.25
C MET A 110 -24.93 -20.28 -2.60
N ASP A 111 -25.73 -20.58 -1.58
CA ASP A 111 -27.10 -21.04 -1.78
C ASP A 111 -27.81 -20.07 -2.73
N PRO A 112 -28.55 -20.58 -3.74
CA PRO A 112 -29.21 -19.73 -4.71
C PRO A 112 -30.17 -18.80 -3.99
N ALA A 113 -29.95 -17.48 -4.12
CA ALA A 113 -30.76 -16.48 -3.47
C ALA A 113 -32.25 -16.76 -3.72
N PRO A 114 -33.11 -16.73 -2.68
CA PRO A 114 -34.50 -17.11 -2.81
C PRO A 114 -35.16 -16.27 -3.89
N LYS A 115 -35.71 -16.93 -4.90
CA LYS A 115 -36.38 -16.26 -6.03
C LYS A 115 -37.48 -15.36 -5.45
N ARG A 116 -37.38 -14.04 -5.68
CA ARG A 116 -38.51 -13.15 -5.42
C ARG A 116 -39.73 -13.71 -6.15
N PRO A 117 -40.90 -13.80 -5.50
CA PRO A 117 -42.12 -14.15 -6.20
C PRO A 117 -42.32 -13.15 -7.34
N ARG A 118 -42.73 -13.65 -8.51
CA ARG A 118 -43.22 -12.79 -9.58
C ARG A 118 -44.56 -12.23 -9.13
N ASP A 119 -44.72 -10.91 -9.20
CA ASP A 119 -46.03 -10.30 -9.15
C ASP A 119 -46.86 -10.87 -10.31
N ALA A 120 -48.00 -11.47 -9.97
CA ALA A 120 -48.94 -12.03 -10.94
C ALA A 120 -49.69 -10.88 -11.65
N PRO A 121 -50.11 -11.04 -12.92
CA PRO A 121 -50.76 -9.97 -13.66
C PRO A 121 -52.12 -9.62 -13.07
N GLU A 122 -52.42 -8.33 -13.06
CA GLU A 122 -53.69 -7.77 -12.65
C GLU A 122 -54.79 -8.20 -13.66
N THR A 123 -55.64 -9.15 -13.28
CA THR A 123 -56.79 -9.58 -14.09
C THR A 123 -58.08 -8.98 -13.55
N ALA A 124 -58.89 -8.44 -14.46
CA ALA A 124 -60.08 -7.63 -14.17
C ALA A 124 -61.13 -8.31 -13.27
N ALA A 125 -61.86 -7.48 -12.53
CA ALA A 125 -62.94 -7.87 -11.64
C ALA A 125 -64.18 -8.44 -12.39
N PRO A 126 -64.90 -9.40 -11.78
CA PRO A 126 -66.29 -9.71 -12.13
C PRO A 126 -67.29 -8.97 -11.21
N VAL A 127 -68.51 -8.82 -11.70
CA VAL A 127 -69.63 -8.11 -11.06
C VAL A 127 -70.36 -9.01 -10.06
N ALA A 128 -71.02 -8.41 -9.06
CA ALA A 128 -71.58 -9.08 -7.89
C ALA A 128 -72.82 -9.96 -8.13
N ALA A 129 -72.98 -10.99 -7.29
CA ALA A 129 -74.26 -11.46 -6.75
C ALA A 129 -73.99 -12.12 -5.38
N ALA A 130 -74.91 -11.95 -4.42
CA ALA A 130 -74.75 -12.42 -3.03
C ALA A 130 -75.63 -13.63 -2.71
N THR A 131 -75.23 -14.45 -1.74
CA THR A 131 -76.12 -15.09 -0.73
C THR A 131 -75.34 -15.70 0.43
N ASP A 132 -75.86 -15.45 1.63
CA ASP A 132 -75.78 -16.19 2.91
C ASP A 132 -74.46 -16.66 3.58
N ALA A 133 -74.47 -16.51 4.91
CA ALA A 133 -73.58 -17.12 5.90
C ALA A 133 -74.34 -18.26 6.63
N PRO A 134 -73.69 -19.13 7.44
CA PRO A 134 -73.39 -18.74 8.83
C PRO A 134 -72.13 -19.36 9.53
N GLN A 135 -71.50 -18.52 10.36
CA GLN A 135 -70.96 -18.77 11.73
C GLN A 135 -70.10 -20.03 12.10
N GLY A 136 -68.79 -19.80 12.23
CA GLY A 136 -67.93 -20.17 13.39
C GLY A 136 -67.42 -21.63 13.56
N PRO A 137 -66.56 -21.93 14.56
CA PRO A 137 -65.73 -21.07 15.42
C PRO A 137 -64.19 -21.38 15.34
N GLY A 138 -63.36 -20.67 16.13
CA GLY A 138 -61.89 -20.63 16.01
C GLY A 138 -61.07 -21.88 16.39
N PRO A 139 -59.73 -21.76 16.34
CA PRO A 139 -58.93 -22.24 17.48
C PRO A 139 -57.69 -21.38 17.83
N GLY A 140 -57.39 -21.33 19.14
CA GLY A 140 -56.02 -21.54 19.65
C GLY A 140 -55.97 -22.89 20.36
N PRO A 141 -54.84 -23.35 20.94
CA PRO A 141 -53.59 -22.61 21.24
C PRO A 141 -52.32 -23.27 20.63
N GLY A 142 -51.13 -22.76 20.99
CA GLY A 142 -49.88 -23.54 20.95
C GLY A 142 -49.81 -24.58 22.08
N PRO A 143 -48.65 -25.16 22.47
CA PRO A 143 -47.26 -24.77 22.18
C PRO A 143 -46.62 -25.79 21.17
N VAL A 144 -45.32 -26.12 21.07
CA VAL A 144 -44.11 -25.90 21.89
C VAL A 144 -42.85 -25.80 21.00
N VAL A 145 -41.72 -25.42 21.59
CA VAL A 145 -40.37 -25.70 21.09
C VAL A 145 -39.58 -26.41 22.19
N ASP A 146 -38.74 -27.38 21.83
CA ASP A 146 -37.72 -27.94 22.71
C ASP A 146 -36.35 -27.85 22.03
N GLY A 147 -35.30 -27.64 22.82
CA GLY A 147 -33.96 -27.29 22.35
C GLY A 147 -33.00 -28.48 22.36
N GLY A 148 -32.27 -28.69 21.26
CA GLY A 148 -31.34 -29.81 21.11
C GLY A 148 -30.05 -29.46 20.38
N GLU A 149 -28.98 -29.29 21.16
CA GLU A 149 -27.60 -29.70 20.85
C GLU A 149 -26.88 -29.11 19.62
N ARG A 150 -25.97 -28.15 19.87
CA ARG A 150 -24.95 -27.70 18.91
C ARG A 150 -23.55 -27.59 19.53
N ALA A 151 -23.11 -28.65 20.22
CA ALA A 151 -21.84 -28.67 20.96
C ALA A 151 -21.09 -30.02 20.88
N ALA A 152 -20.77 -30.50 19.67
CA ALA A 152 -20.13 -31.81 19.48
C ALA A 152 -19.11 -31.89 18.32
N LEU A 153 -18.08 -31.01 18.26
CA LEU A 153 -16.88 -31.29 17.43
C LEU A 153 -15.58 -30.58 17.85
N LEU A 154 -15.14 -30.68 19.11
CA LEU A 154 -13.73 -30.52 19.49
C LEU A 154 -13.36 -31.42 20.67
N ARG A 155 -12.84 -32.63 20.39
CA ARG A 155 -12.13 -33.49 21.35
C ARG A 155 -11.01 -34.26 20.63
N ARG A 156 -9.95 -34.60 21.39
CA ARG A 156 -8.62 -35.12 20.95
C ARG A 156 -7.81 -33.98 20.31
N ILE A 157 -6.67 -33.54 20.83
CA ILE A 157 -5.63 -34.17 21.68
C ILE A 157 -5.40 -33.29 22.95
N GLY A 158 -4.97 -33.73 24.13
CA GLY A 158 -4.51 -35.03 24.63
C GLY A 158 -3.25 -34.87 25.50
N ALA A 159 -3.32 -35.29 26.78
CA ALA A 159 -2.26 -35.21 27.82
C ALA A 159 -1.86 -33.80 28.33
N SER A 160 -1.35 -33.58 29.56
CA SER A 160 -1.54 -34.25 30.87
C SER A 160 -1.00 -33.32 32.00
N ARG A 161 -1.63 -33.31 33.18
CA ARG A 161 -1.07 -32.75 34.44
C ARG A 161 -0.79 -33.91 35.41
N PRO A 162 0.21 -33.79 36.31
CA PRO A 162 -0.05 -33.27 37.67
C PRO A 162 1.07 -32.31 38.13
N GLY A 163 0.99 -31.58 39.25
CA GLY A 163 -0.03 -31.38 40.28
C GLY A 163 0.51 -30.40 41.33
N LEU A 164 -0.36 -29.67 42.05
CA LEU A 164 0.04 -28.77 43.15
C LEU A 164 -1.02 -28.80 44.26
N PRO A 165 -0.63 -28.87 45.55
CA PRO A 165 -1.56 -28.78 46.68
C PRO A 165 -1.80 -27.32 47.13
N SER A 166 -2.95 -27.10 47.75
CA SER A 166 -3.38 -25.83 48.35
C SER A 166 -2.56 -25.42 49.58
N PRO A 167 -2.70 -24.16 50.02
CA PRO A 167 -3.14 -23.95 51.41
C PRO A 167 -4.25 -22.88 51.58
N THR A 168 -4.68 -22.75 52.83
CA THR A 168 -5.89 -22.12 53.39
C THR A 168 -5.77 -20.61 53.70
N PRO A 169 -6.88 -19.90 54.06
CA PRO A 169 -6.94 -18.44 54.09
C PRO A 169 -6.66 -17.78 55.47
N GLN A 170 -6.39 -16.47 55.47
CA GLN A 170 -6.42 -15.58 56.66
C GLN A 170 -7.02 -14.18 56.31
N SER A 171 -7.27 -13.36 57.33
CA SER A 171 -8.41 -12.41 57.36
C SER A 171 -8.07 -10.91 57.42
N ALA A 172 -8.98 -10.07 56.88
CA ALA A 172 -9.32 -8.69 57.30
C ALA A 172 -8.24 -7.58 57.12
N PRO A 173 -8.54 -6.25 57.27
CA PRO A 173 -9.80 -5.59 57.67
C PRO A 173 -10.30 -4.42 56.77
N SER A 174 -11.43 -3.82 57.18
CA SER A 174 -12.20 -2.74 56.51
C SER A 174 -11.60 -1.32 56.61
N PRO A 175 -12.19 -0.33 55.89
CA PRO A 175 -12.70 0.84 56.62
C PRO A 175 -14.06 1.44 56.16
N ARG A 176 -14.85 1.83 57.18
CA ARG A 176 -15.82 2.94 57.38
C ARG A 176 -16.39 3.77 56.18
N SER A 177 -17.73 3.90 56.18
CA SER A 177 -18.59 5.12 56.12
C SER A 177 -18.29 6.25 55.09
N ALA A 178 -19.23 6.92 54.40
CA ALA A 178 -20.68 7.18 54.60
C ALA A 178 -21.33 7.61 53.23
N PRO A 179 -22.40 8.45 53.18
CA PRO A 179 -23.83 8.17 53.43
C PRO A 179 -24.73 8.27 52.16
N SER A 180 -25.97 7.78 52.26
CA SER A 180 -27.01 7.96 51.22
C SER A 180 -27.74 9.31 51.31
N PRO A 181 -28.26 9.84 50.17
CA PRO A 181 -29.42 10.72 50.19
C PRO A 181 -30.65 10.16 49.45
N ARG A 182 -31.81 10.68 49.88
CA ARG A 182 -33.18 10.26 49.57
C ARG A 182 -33.68 10.66 48.17
N SER A 183 -34.67 9.89 47.71
CA SER A 183 -35.91 10.27 47.03
C SER A 183 -35.96 11.49 46.09
N ALA A 184 -36.36 11.22 44.84
CA ALA A 184 -36.76 12.23 43.85
C ALA A 184 -38.19 12.77 44.07
N PRO A 185 -38.49 13.97 43.56
CA PRO A 185 -39.80 14.36 43.06
C PRO A 185 -39.86 14.37 41.51
N SER A 186 -41.09 14.31 40.97
CA SER A 186 -41.40 14.09 39.54
C SER A 186 -41.63 15.41 38.74
N PRO A 187 -41.90 15.37 37.42
CA PRO A 187 -41.34 16.33 36.46
C PRO A 187 -42.13 17.62 36.25
N ARG A 188 -41.47 18.64 35.68
CA ARG A 188 -42.13 19.75 34.98
C ARG A 188 -41.48 20.04 33.62
N SER A 189 -42.36 20.10 32.61
CA SER A 189 -42.26 20.85 31.35
C SER A 189 -40.98 20.72 30.51
N ALA A 190 -41.11 19.99 29.40
CA ALA A 190 -40.09 19.90 28.36
C ALA A 190 -39.91 21.23 27.59
N PRO A 191 -38.68 21.68 27.34
CA PRO A 191 -38.38 22.54 26.20
C PRO A 191 -38.30 21.70 24.91
N THR A 192 -38.81 22.24 23.81
CA THR A 192 -38.76 21.61 22.49
C THR A 192 -37.31 21.34 22.05
N PRO A 193 -37.01 20.19 21.41
CA PRO A 193 -35.67 19.94 20.90
C PRO A 193 -35.37 20.89 19.74
N ARG A 194 -34.54 21.90 20.03
CA ARG A 194 -33.90 22.75 19.02
C ARG A 194 -33.15 21.85 18.04
N SER A 195 -33.36 22.05 16.74
CA SER A 195 -32.93 21.14 15.68
C SER A 195 -31.52 20.58 15.90
N ALA A 196 -31.44 19.27 16.18
CA ALA A 196 -30.16 18.58 16.24
C ALA A 196 -29.46 18.70 14.88
N PRO A 197 -28.14 18.93 14.82
CA PRO A 197 -27.42 18.88 13.55
C PRO A 197 -27.62 17.48 12.96
N ALA A 198 -28.11 17.43 11.72
CA ALA A 198 -28.43 16.18 11.05
C ALA A 198 -27.25 15.21 11.16
N ALA A 199 -27.49 14.03 11.73
CA ALA A 199 -26.45 13.02 11.89
C ALA A 199 -25.81 12.74 10.53
N ARG A 200 -24.54 13.13 10.39
CA ARG A 200 -23.84 13.13 9.11
C ARG A 200 -23.76 11.68 8.63
N VAL A 201 -24.54 11.35 7.60
CA VAL A 201 -24.54 10.01 6.99
C VAL A 201 -23.08 9.63 6.72
N PRO A 202 -22.59 8.47 7.21
CA PRO A 202 -21.19 8.10 6.99
C PRO A 202 -20.95 8.04 5.49
N ARG A 203 -20.02 8.87 4.99
CA ARG A 203 -19.69 8.90 3.56
C ARG A 203 -19.24 7.49 3.17
N ARG A 204 -19.76 6.99 2.06
CA ARG A 204 -19.24 5.76 1.44
C ARG A 204 -17.75 5.94 1.19
N ARG A 205 -16.94 4.95 1.55
CA ARG A 205 -15.46 4.92 1.43
C ARG A 205 -14.97 4.87 -0.03
N ASP A 206 -15.86 5.18 -0.98
CA ASP A 206 -15.70 5.03 -2.42
C ASP A 206 -15.63 6.41 -3.14
N GLN A 207 -15.82 7.52 -2.42
CA GLN A 207 -15.74 8.87 -2.99
C GLN A 207 -14.30 9.39 -2.86
N LEU A 208 -13.60 9.47 -3.99
CA LEU A 208 -12.35 10.20 -4.09
C LEU A 208 -12.57 11.70 -3.86
N CYS A 209 -11.54 12.40 -3.41
CA CYS A 209 -11.61 13.85 -3.19
C CYS A 209 -11.64 14.60 -4.53
N ASP A 210 -12.78 15.21 -4.85
CA ASP A 210 -12.99 16.03 -6.06
C ASP A 210 -12.16 17.34 -6.09
N ARG A 211 -11.35 17.61 -5.05
CA ARG A 211 -10.50 18.80 -4.94
C ARG A 211 -9.08 18.60 -5.50
N THR A 212 -8.67 17.36 -5.79
CA THR A 212 -7.38 17.12 -6.45
C THR A 212 -7.48 17.57 -7.92
N PRO A 213 -6.65 18.51 -8.40
CA PRO A 213 -6.72 19.01 -9.77
C PRO A 213 -6.31 17.93 -10.79
N ASP A 214 -6.86 18.03 -12.00
CA ASP A 214 -6.51 17.12 -13.11
C ASP A 214 -5.19 17.54 -13.77
N LEU A 215 -4.10 17.23 -13.08
CA LEU A 215 -2.72 17.43 -13.52
C LEU A 215 -2.10 16.12 -14.03
N PRO A 216 -1.00 16.18 -14.81
CA PRO A 216 -0.19 15.02 -15.14
C PRO A 216 0.28 14.28 -13.88
N VAL A 217 0.37 12.94 -13.95
CA VAL A 217 0.97 12.14 -12.86
C VAL A 217 2.42 12.56 -12.66
N GLY A 218 2.79 12.79 -11.40
CA GLY A 218 4.10 13.29 -11.01
C GLY A 218 4.17 14.82 -10.93
N GLU A 219 3.15 15.57 -11.33
CA GLU A 219 3.20 17.03 -11.24
C GLU A 219 3.16 17.51 -9.78
N ALA A 220 4.00 18.49 -9.45
CA ALA A 220 4.01 19.18 -8.16
C ALA A 220 3.03 20.35 -8.20
N PHE A 221 2.26 20.53 -7.13
CA PHE A 221 1.28 21.62 -7.03
C PHE A 221 1.03 22.00 -5.57
N SER A 222 0.31 23.10 -5.33
CA SER A 222 -0.24 23.41 -4.01
C SER A 222 -1.66 22.88 -3.90
N SER A 223 -1.94 22.09 -2.87
CA SER A 223 -3.21 21.43 -2.65
C SER A 223 -4.05 22.12 -1.56
N ALA A 224 -5.31 22.37 -1.89
CA ALA A 224 -6.35 22.73 -0.93
C ALA A 224 -6.71 21.60 0.07
N CYS A 225 -6.09 20.43 -0.05
CA CYS A 225 -6.25 19.28 0.86
C CYS A 225 -5.01 18.98 1.71
N ALA A 226 -3.86 19.63 1.44
CA ALA A 226 -2.65 19.37 2.20
C ALA A 226 -2.90 19.64 3.69
N PRO A 227 -2.39 18.78 4.59
CA PRO A 227 -2.37 19.11 6.01
C PRO A 227 -1.49 20.36 6.22
N PRO A 228 -1.78 21.21 7.22
CA PRO A 228 -0.83 22.23 7.63
C PRO A 228 0.48 21.55 8.09
N PRO A 229 1.65 22.22 7.97
CA PRO A 229 2.91 21.70 8.49
C PRO A 229 2.76 21.23 9.94
N ALA A 230 3.16 19.98 10.20
CA ALA A 230 2.87 19.28 11.45
C ALA A 230 3.80 19.72 12.59
N SER A 231 4.97 20.27 12.28
CA SER A 231 5.93 20.75 13.27
C SER A 231 6.77 21.96 12.81
N ALA A 232 7.24 22.73 13.79
CA ALA A 232 8.26 23.77 13.57
C ALA A 232 9.61 23.21 13.09
N VAL A 233 9.84 21.89 13.20
CA VAL A 233 11.07 21.23 12.73
C VAL A 233 11.02 21.03 11.22
N GLU A 234 9.86 20.69 10.65
CA GLU A 234 9.67 20.67 9.19
C GLU A 234 9.83 22.07 8.57
N GLU A 235 9.33 23.11 9.26
CA GLU A 235 9.49 24.50 8.83
C GLU A 235 10.97 24.92 8.86
N GLN A 236 11.71 24.58 9.92
CA GLN A 236 13.15 24.82 9.99
C GLN A 236 13.92 24.04 8.91
N LEU A 237 13.61 22.76 8.69
CA LEU A 237 14.23 21.95 7.64
C LEU A 237 13.99 22.55 6.24
N ARG A 238 12.77 23.03 5.98
CA ARG A 238 12.43 23.73 4.73
C ARG A 238 13.21 25.03 4.57
N ALA A 239 13.38 25.80 5.64
CA ALA A 239 14.16 27.04 5.64
C ALA A 239 15.67 26.77 5.42
N ASP A 240 16.24 25.78 6.10
CA ASP A 240 17.65 25.40 5.97
C ASP A 240 17.96 24.87 4.56
N LEU A 241 17.07 24.05 3.97
CA LEU A 241 17.17 23.63 2.58
C LEU A 241 17.06 24.82 1.62
N ALA A 242 16.07 25.70 1.80
CA ALA A 242 15.89 26.88 0.95
C ALA A 242 17.06 27.88 1.02
N ALA A 243 17.83 27.86 2.12
CA ALA A 243 19.06 28.65 2.27
C ALA A 243 20.28 28.03 1.57
N ALA A 244 20.29 26.71 1.33
CA ALA A 244 21.43 26.00 0.71
C ALA A 244 21.23 25.67 -0.78
N ILE A 245 19.98 25.43 -1.21
CA ILE A 245 19.64 25.03 -2.57
C ILE A 245 18.41 25.79 -3.10
N THR A 246 18.39 26.05 -4.41
CA THR A 246 17.30 26.73 -5.11
C THR A 246 16.35 25.70 -5.70
N PHE A 247 15.07 25.80 -5.37
CA PHE A 247 14.00 24.96 -5.89
C PHE A 247 12.68 25.74 -5.96
N THR A 248 11.71 25.25 -6.73
CA THR A 248 10.38 25.86 -6.82
C THR A 248 9.66 25.75 -5.47
N ALA A 249 9.48 26.89 -4.81
CA ALA A 249 8.73 27.00 -3.56
C ALA A 249 7.21 27.08 -3.81
N GLY A 250 6.41 26.87 -2.76
CA GLY A 250 4.95 27.01 -2.84
C GLY A 250 4.22 25.81 -3.44
N VAL A 251 4.86 24.64 -3.51
CA VAL A 251 4.22 23.35 -3.79
C VAL A 251 4.32 22.44 -2.58
N ASP A 252 3.25 21.69 -2.31
CA ASP A 252 3.05 20.87 -1.11
C ASP A 252 2.49 19.47 -1.42
N ALA A 253 2.13 19.21 -2.69
CA ALA A 253 1.50 17.97 -3.14
C ALA A 253 2.10 17.46 -4.46
N VAL A 254 2.11 16.13 -4.61
CA VAL A 254 2.46 15.43 -5.86
C VAL A 254 1.26 14.65 -6.37
N ARG A 255 0.93 14.82 -7.65
CA ARG A 255 -0.20 14.15 -8.32
C ARG A 255 0.08 12.65 -8.57
N LEU A 256 -0.77 11.76 -8.07
CA LEU A 256 -0.57 10.30 -8.09
C LEU A 256 -1.42 9.57 -9.13
N ALA A 257 -0.86 8.54 -9.79
CA ALA A 257 -1.61 7.67 -10.71
C ALA A 257 -2.72 6.83 -10.04
N ARG A 258 -2.65 6.65 -8.71
CA ARG A 258 -3.57 5.80 -7.94
C ARG A 258 -3.93 6.48 -6.62
N PRO A 259 -5.11 6.21 -6.04
CA PRO A 259 -5.49 6.78 -4.76
C PRO A 259 -4.53 6.43 -3.62
N PHE A 260 -4.14 7.46 -2.87
CA PHE A 260 -3.55 7.36 -1.54
C PHE A 260 -4.61 7.84 -0.53
N PHE A 261 -5.05 6.92 0.34
CA PHE A 261 -6.34 7.05 1.05
C PHE A 261 -7.48 7.47 0.11
N GLU A 262 -8.18 8.57 0.40
CA GLU A 262 -9.30 9.11 -0.39
C GLU A 262 -8.83 10.14 -1.45
N HIS A 263 -7.52 10.32 -1.63
CA HIS A 263 -6.92 11.40 -2.42
C HIS A 263 -6.10 10.88 -3.61
N LEU A 264 -6.00 11.67 -4.68
CA LEU A 264 -5.18 11.37 -5.87
C LEU A 264 -3.83 12.12 -5.85
N GLU A 265 -3.33 12.35 -4.66
CA GLU A 265 -2.18 13.18 -4.31
C GLU A 265 -1.50 12.65 -3.03
N ALA A 266 -0.22 12.96 -2.85
CA ALA A 266 0.52 12.77 -1.60
C ALA A 266 1.21 14.07 -1.19
N TRP A 267 1.40 14.27 0.11
CA TRP A 267 1.95 15.48 0.72
C TRP A 267 3.24 15.18 1.50
N PRO A 268 4.43 15.31 0.89
CA PRO A 268 5.71 15.29 1.61
C PRO A 268 5.98 16.60 2.35
N ASP A 269 6.89 16.58 3.32
CA ASP A 269 7.18 17.75 4.15
C ASP A 269 7.95 18.83 3.37
N VAL A 270 8.85 18.41 2.48
CA VAL A 270 9.53 19.29 1.52
C VAL A 270 9.57 18.63 0.14
N LEU A 271 9.24 19.42 -0.90
CA LEU A 271 9.36 19.03 -2.30
C LEU A 271 10.47 19.83 -2.97
N LEU A 272 11.32 19.16 -3.76
CA LEU A 272 12.31 19.76 -4.64
C LEU A 272 11.98 19.35 -6.08
N PRO A 273 11.09 20.06 -6.79
CA PRO A 273 10.58 19.65 -8.11
C PRO A 273 11.66 19.52 -9.18
N GLU A 274 12.65 20.40 -9.16
CA GLU A 274 13.81 20.42 -10.06
C GLU A 274 14.61 19.12 -9.95
N LEU A 275 14.81 18.64 -8.71
CA LEU A 275 15.48 17.37 -8.43
C LEU A 275 14.54 16.17 -8.51
N ARG A 276 13.21 16.35 -8.61
CA ARG A 276 12.21 15.29 -8.43
C ARG A 276 12.48 14.48 -7.15
N VAL A 277 12.74 15.18 -6.04
CA VAL A 277 12.98 14.60 -4.71
C VAL A 277 11.92 15.10 -3.74
N ALA A 278 11.36 14.18 -2.98
CA ALA A 278 10.47 14.42 -1.85
C ALA A 278 11.20 14.08 -0.55
N VAL A 279 11.18 14.99 0.42
CA VAL A 279 11.78 14.79 1.74
C VAL A 279 10.67 14.64 2.78
N GLU A 280 10.84 13.65 3.65
CA GLU A 280 9.98 13.38 4.81
C GLU A 280 10.83 13.51 6.08
N TYR A 281 10.30 14.09 7.16
CA TYR A 281 10.94 14.19 8.46
C TYR A 281 10.20 13.32 9.48
N ASP A 282 10.66 12.07 9.66
CA ASP A 282 10.06 11.15 10.61
C ASP A 282 10.66 11.33 12.01
N SER A 283 9.79 11.48 13.01
CA SER A 283 10.20 11.45 14.42
C SER A 283 9.35 10.45 15.19
N THR A 284 9.89 9.86 16.27
CA THR A 284 9.17 8.90 17.12
C THR A 284 7.98 9.51 17.89
N GLY A 285 7.80 10.82 17.82
CA GLY A 285 6.74 11.56 18.49
C GLY A 285 6.86 11.58 20.02
N ARG A 286 5.94 12.29 20.68
CA ARG A 286 5.92 12.35 22.17
C ARG A 286 5.53 11.04 22.85
N HIS A 287 5.13 10.02 22.10
CA HIS A 287 4.60 8.76 22.63
C HIS A 287 5.28 7.48 22.08
N GLY A 288 6.33 7.60 21.25
CA GLY A 288 7.15 6.45 20.83
C GLY A 288 6.45 5.41 19.93
N LEU A 289 5.31 5.76 19.33
CA LEU A 289 4.49 4.87 18.50
C LEU A 289 4.25 5.43 17.08
N GLU A 290 4.92 6.53 16.74
CA GLU A 290 4.86 7.10 15.39
C GLU A 290 5.88 6.35 14.50
N HIS A 291 5.48 6.01 13.28
CA HIS A 291 6.25 5.19 12.31
C HIS A 291 6.60 3.75 12.73
N VAL A 292 5.80 3.12 13.62
CA VAL A 292 5.91 1.68 13.95
C VAL A 292 4.65 0.93 13.48
N GLY A 293 4.83 -0.23 12.81
CA GLY A 293 3.72 -1.11 12.42
C GLY A 293 2.85 -0.54 11.28
N HIS A 294 1.53 -0.47 11.47
CA HIS A 294 0.60 -0.03 10.42
C HIS A 294 0.85 1.39 9.86
N ARG A 295 1.56 2.26 10.61
CA ARG A 295 2.01 3.56 10.09
C ARG A 295 3.16 3.39 9.09
N GLU A 296 4.14 2.55 9.40
CA GLU A 296 5.24 2.18 8.49
C GLU A 296 4.75 1.53 7.18
N GLU A 297 3.67 0.72 7.24
CA GLU A 297 3.03 0.17 6.04
C GLU A 297 2.39 1.25 5.15
N ALA A 298 1.79 2.27 5.77
CA ALA A 298 1.22 3.42 5.08
C ALA A 298 2.31 4.33 4.49
N ASP A 299 3.40 4.56 5.23
CA ASP A 299 4.59 5.29 4.80
C ASP A 299 5.23 4.61 3.58
N ARG A 300 5.51 3.31 3.65
CA ARG A 300 5.99 2.52 2.51
C ARG A 300 5.01 2.53 1.32
N ARG A 301 3.70 2.71 1.54
CA ARG A 301 2.72 2.90 0.46
C ARG A 301 2.79 4.33 -0.13
N LYS A 302 2.99 5.37 0.68
CA LYS A 302 3.23 6.75 0.24
C LYS A 302 4.47 6.80 -0.65
N ASP A 303 5.56 6.21 -0.17
CA ASP A 303 6.85 6.14 -0.87
C ASP A 303 6.73 5.44 -2.23
N ARG A 304 6.08 4.28 -2.27
CA ARG A 304 5.81 3.57 -3.54
C ARG A 304 4.92 4.38 -4.49
N ALA A 305 3.99 5.18 -3.98
CA ALA A 305 3.13 6.01 -4.82
C ALA A 305 3.90 7.20 -5.42
N LEU A 306 4.74 7.87 -4.63
CA LEU A 306 5.66 8.92 -5.06
C LEU A 306 6.68 8.42 -6.09
N ARG A 307 7.35 7.29 -5.81
CA ARG A 307 8.26 6.61 -6.75
C ARG A 307 7.56 6.19 -8.05
N SER A 308 6.32 5.68 -7.97
CA SER A 308 5.51 5.39 -9.16
C SER A 308 5.09 6.64 -9.95
N ALA A 309 5.17 7.82 -9.35
CA ALA A 309 4.91 9.11 -9.98
C ALA A 309 6.21 9.82 -10.43
N GLY A 310 7.37 9.16 -10.36
CA GLY A 310 8.65 9.69 -10.83
C GLY A 310 9.47 10.48 -9.80
N TRP A 311 9.10 10.41 -8.51
CA TRP A 311 9.80 11.10 -7.42
C TRP A 311 10.64 10.13 -6.60
N GLU A 312 11.87 10.52 -6.28
CA GLU A 312 12.63 9.80 -5.25
C GLU A 312 12.24 10.30 -3.86
N VAL A 313 12.25 9.42 -2.86
CA VAL A 313 11.86 9.77 -1.47
C VAL A 313 13.06 9.58 -0.54
N VAL A 314 13.40 10.64 0.17
CA VAL A 314 14.52 10.73 1.13
C VAL A 314 13.93 10.99 2.51
N ARG A 315 14.01 10.03 3.44
CA ARG A 315 13.48 10.18 4.79
C ARG A 315 14.58 10.61 5.77
N VAL A 316 14.38 11.70 6.49
CA VAL A 316 15.19 12.06 7.66
C VAL A 316 14.54 11.39 8.87
N ARG A 317 15.15 10.32 9.39
CA ARG A 317 14.55 9.48 10.44
C ARG A 317 15.24 9.72 11.77
N THR A 318 14.46 10.07 12.78
CA THR A 318 14.98 10.54 14.07
C THR A 318 14.50 9.74 15.27
N GLY A 319 15.21 9.86 16.40
CA GLY A 319 14.81 9.20 17.65
C GLY A 319 15.06 7.68 17.71
N GLY A 320 16.00 7.16 16.91
CA GLY A 320 16.37 5.74 16.90
C GLY A 320 15.59 4.86 15.91
N LEU A 321 14.87 5.48 14.98
CA LEU A 321 14.21 4.78 13.87
C LEU A 321 15.24 4.17 12.88
N GLU A 322 15.05 2.92 12.51
CA GLU A 322 15.82 2.26 11.44
C GLU A 322 15.49 2.84 10.06
N ALA A 323 16.44 2.80 9.13
CA ALA A 323 16.25 3.16 7.73
C ALA A 323 15.24 2.23 7.02
N LEU A 324 14.33 2.80 6.24
CA LEU A 324 13.36 2.07 5.41
C LEU A 324 13.81 1.95 3.95
N GLY A 325 14.63 2.90 3.48
CA GLY A 325 15.19 2.96 2.13
C GLY A 325 16.70 3.20 2.11
N PRO A 326 17.35 3.02 0.94
CA PRO A 326 18.81 3.17 0.79
C PRO A 326 19.30 4.62 0.90
N HIS A 327 18.40 5.59 0.78
CA HIS A 327 18.67 7.02 0.84
C HIS A 327 18.11 7.68 2.11
N ASP A 328 17.77 6.88 3.14
CA ASP A 328 17.24 7.40 4.39
C ASP A 328 18.38 7.87 5.30
N LEU A 329 18.27 9.11 5.80
CA LEU A 329 19.23 9.75 6.67
C LEU A 329 18.81 9.58 8.14
N VAL A 330 19.48 8.69 8.87
CA VAL A 330 19.21 8.45 10.30
C VAL A 330 20.04 9.43 11.15
N VAL A 331 19.38 10.33 11.88
CA VAL A 331 20.04 11.36 12.73
C VAL A 331 19.36 11.48 14.09
N SER A 332 20.07 12.00 15.10
CA SER A 332 19.50 12.22 16.43
C SER A 332 18.44 13.33 16.49
N GLY A 333 18.47 14.25 15.51
CA GLY A 333 17.54 15.36 15.33
C GLY A 333 18.00 16.28 14.19
N LEU A 334 17.26 17.36 13.93
CA LEU A 334 17.69 18.39 12.99
C LEU A 334 18.90 19.16 13.55
N THR A 335 19.99 19.21 12.79
CA THR A 335 21.25 19.86 13.18
C THR A 335 21.89 20.58 11.99
N ARG A 336 22.92 21.41 12.26
CA ARG A 336 23.68 22.12 11.22
C ARG A 336 24.35 21.21 10.18
N SER A 337 24.51 19.90 10.44
CA SER A 337 25.04 18.94 9.46
C SER A 337 23.96 18.21 8.66
N THR A 338 22.67 18.30 9.04
CA THR A 338 21.59 17.56 8.40
C THR A 338 21.37 17.99 6.94
N VAL A 339 21.41 19.29 6.63
CA VAL A 339 21.28 19.76 5.24
C VAL A 339 22.50 19.38 4.38
N PRO A 340 23.76 19.57 4.81
CA PRO A 340 24.92 19.03 4.09
C PRO A 340 24.79 17.52 3.76
N GLN A 341 24.38 16.71 4.74
CA GLN A 341 24.15 15.26 4.53
C GLN A 341 23.01 14.98 3.54
N LEU A 342 21.92 15.75 3.58
CA LEU A 342 20.84 15.65 2.59
C LEU A 342 21.31 16.01 1.18
N LEU A 343 22.17 17.03 1.03
CA LEU A 343 22.74 17.37 -0.28
C LEU A 343 23.59 16.23 -0.83
N ASP A 344 24.41 15.57 0.01
CA ASP A 344 25.17 14.40 -0.40
C ASP A 344 24.25 13.23 -0.84
N VAL A 345 23.16 12.98 -0.11
CA VAL A 345 22.13 12.00 -0.54
C VAL A 345 21.47 12.42 -1.85
N PHE A 346 21.19 13.71 -2.08
CA PHE A 346 20.64 14.17 -3.36
C PHE A 346 21.63 13.95 -4.51
N ARG A 347 22.93 14.13 -4.26
CA ARG A 347 24.00 13.85 -5.23
C ARG A 347 24.05 12.36 -5.58
N GLU A 348 23.92 11.45 -4.59
CA GLU A 348 23.79 10.01 -4.87
C GLU A 348 22.56 9.69 -5.74
N VAL A 349 21.44 10.39 -5.54
CA VAL A 349 20.16 10.14 -6.24
C VAL A 349 20.11 10.73 -7.66
N ARG A 350 20.74 11.90 -7.91
CA ARG A 350 20.64 12.64 -9.18
C ARG A 350 21.97 12.93 -9.88
N GLY A 351 23.09 12.67 -9.23
CA GLY A 351 24.44 12.98 -9.69
C GLY A 351 24.89 14.39 -9.31
N ASP A 352 26.15 14.50 -8.88
CA ASP A 352 26.81 15.70 -8.36
C ASP A 352 26.54 16.94 -9.22
N LEU A 353 26.88 16.85 -10.52
CA LEU A 353 26.74 17.93 -11.50
C LEU A 353 25.31 18.47 -11.64
N TYR A 354 24.30 17.63 -11.39
CA TYR A 354 22.90 18.07 -11.50
C TYR A 354 22.43 18.79 -10.25
N VAL A 355 22.84 18.33 -9.06
CA VAL A 355 22.48 18.97 -7.78
C VAL A 355 23.26 20.25 -7.57
N ASP A 356 24.56 20.24 -7.86
CA ASP A 356 25.46 21.39 -7.65
C ASP A 356 25.05 22.60 -8.51
N ALA A 357 24.39 22.37 -9.65
CA ALA A 357 23.83 23.42 -10.51
C ALA A 357 22.69 24.24 -9.87
N TRP A 358 22.11 23.78 -8.76
CA TRP A 358 21.02 24.45 -8.04
C TRP A 358 21.44 25.05 -6.69
N LEU A 359 22.68 24.82 -6.24
CA LEU A 359 23.18 25.36 -4.97
C LEU A 359 23.27 26.90 -4.99
N ARG A 360 23.32 27.50 -3.79
CA ARG A 360 23.38 28.95 -3.57
C ARG A 360 24.78 29.44 -3.19
#